data_AF-T1AQV0-F1
#
_entry.id   AF-T1AQV0-F1
#
_cell.length_a   1.000
_cell.length_b   1.000
_cell.length_c   1.000
_cell.angle_alpha   90.00
_cell.angle_beta   90.00
_cell.angle_gamma   90.00
#
_symmetry.space_group_name_H-M   'P 1'
#
loop_
_entity.id
_entity.type
_entity.pdbx_description
1 polymer ?
#
loop_
_entity_poly.entity_id
_entity_poly.type
_entity_poly.pdbx_seq_one_letter_code
_entity_poly.pdbx_strand_id
1 'polypeptide(L)'
;MKDFKKHPEKYPGRPKMPGYKEKNGEFILIFTNQQCIIENGMLRFPKSINMEVRTRLDDVDLREVRIVPRGTGYVIEIVYEKEISDPNNGIPRRIMGIDIGVRNIVTIGGNILNRGLLSGAVCSNR
;
A
#
# COMPACT_ATOMS: atom_id res chain seq x y z
N MET A 1 -12.83 -36.86 1.56
CA MET A 1 -14.20 -37.45 1.70
C MET A 1 -14.19 -38.89 2.23
N LYS A 2 -13.30 -39.77 1.75
CA LYS A 2 -13.23 -41.17 2.21
C LYS A 2 -12.90 -41.29 3.72
N ASP A 3 -12.02 -40.44 4.23
CA ASP A 3 -11.66 -40.42 5.65
C ASP A 3 -12.82 -39.91 6.54
N PHE A 4 -13.42 -38.77 6.20
CA PHE A 4 -14.64 -38.28 6.88
C PHE A 4 -15.78 -39.30 6.94
N LYS A 5 -15.94 -40.13 5.90
CA LYS A 5 -16.95 -41.21 5.90
C LYS A 5 -16.64 -42.30 6.94
N LYS A 6 -15.36 -42.56 7.23
CA LYS A 6 -14.91 -43.56 8.22
C LYS A 6 -14.81 -42.98 9.63
N HIS A 7 -14.51 -41.68 9.74
CA HIS A 7 -14.22 -41.00 11.00
C HIS A 7 -14.89 -39.61 11.06
N PRO A 8 -16.24 -39.51 11.04
CA PRO A 8 -16.92 -38.22 11.12
C PRO A 8 -16.63 -37.45 12.42
N GLU A 9 -16.33 -38.16 13.51
CA GLU A 9 -16.00 -37.62 14.83
C GLU A 9 -14.70 -36.79 14.88
N LYS A 10 -13.79 -37.00 13.92
CA LYS A 10 -12.54 -36.23 13.82
C LYS A 10 -12.74 -34.80 13.31
N TYR A 11 -13.94 -34.48 12.81
CA TYR A 11 -14.21 -33.23 12.13
C TYR A 11 -15.43 -32.53 12.76
N PRO A 12 -15.41 -31.19 12.91
CA PRO A 12 -16.55 -30.43 13.44
C PRO A 12 -17.77 -30.41 12.49
N GLY A 13 -17.65 -31.00 11.30
CA GLY A 13 -18.71 -31.12 10.30
C GLY A 13 -18.18 -31.69 8.99
N ARG A 14 -19.07 -31.90 8.02
CA ARG A 14 -18.69 -32.42 6.70
C ARG A 14 -17.78 -31.42 5.97
N PRO A 15 -16.55 -31.81 5.57
CA PRO A 15 -15.68 -30.95 4.78
C PRO A 15 -16.38 -30.54 3.48
N LYS A 16 -16.47 -29.23 3.25
CA LYS A 16 -16.96 -28.66 1.99
C LYS A 16 -15.81 -28.56 1.00
N MET A 17 -16.13 -28.55 -0.30
CA MET A 17 -15.11 -28.19 -1.30
C MET A 17 -14.67 -26.74 -1.08
N PRO A 18 -13.39 -26.42 -1.29
CA PRO A 18 -12.93 -25.03 -1.34
C PRO A 18 -13.75 -24.25 -2.36
N GLY A 19 -14.08 -23.00 -2.04
CA GLY A 19 -14.61 -22.06 -3.03
C GLY A 19 -13.49 -21.62 -3.96
N TYR A 20 -13.53 -22.01 -5.23
CA TYR A 20 -12.58 -21.56 -6.23
C TYR A 20 -13.03 -20.23 -6.82
N LYS A 21 -12.06 -19.39 -7.21
CA LYS A 21 -12.34 -18.19 -8.01
C LYS A 21 -12.95 -18.59 -9.34
N GLU A 22 -13.78 -17.70 -9.89
CA GLU A 22 -14.35 -17.91 -11.22
C GLU A 22 -13.25 -18.06 -12.27
N LYS A 23 -13.38 -19.06 -13.14
CA LYS A 23 -12.35 -19.38 -14.14
C LYS A 23 -12.03 -18.22 -15.09
N ASN A 24 -13.05 -17.42 -15.42
CA ASN A 24 -12.96 -16.30 -16.36
C ASN A 24 -13.19 -14.95 -15.65
N GLY A 25 -13.11 -14.92 -14.32
CA GLY A 25 -13.27 -13.70 -13.54
C GLY A 25 -11.97 -12.89 -13.46
N GLU A 26 -12.10 -11.60 -13.16
CA GLU A 26 -10.94 -10.77 -12.85
C GLU A 26 -10.56 -10.91 -11.37
N PHE A 27 -9.26 -10.95 -11.10
CA PHE A 27 -8.75 -11.00 -9.74
C PHE A 27 -7.39 -10.32 -9.63
N ILE A 28 -7.03 -9.92 -8.41
CA ILE A 28 -5.72 -9.33 -8.13
C ILE A 28 -4.64 -10.37 -8.38
N LEU A 29 -3.67 -10.04 -9.23
CA LEU A 29 -2.43 -10.80 -9.38
C LEU A 29 -1.37 -10.18 -8.49
N ILE A 30 -0.73 -11.02 -7.69
CA ILE A 30 0.27 -10.63 -6.71
C ILE A 30 1.60 -11.27 -7.10
N PHE A 31 2.64 -10.45 -7.21
CA PHE A 31 4.01 -10.87 -7.45
C PHE A 31 4.89 -10.46 -6.27
N THR A 32 5.76 -11.36 -5.86
CA THR A 32 6.76 -11.07 -4.83
C THR A 32 7.99 -10.38 -5.42
N ASN A 33 8.83 -9.82 -4.57
CA ASN A 33 10.12 -9.25 -4.94
C ASN A 33 11.13 -10.26 -5.52
N GLN A 34 10.88 -11.56 -5.42
CA GLN A 34 11.67 -12.61 -6.08
C GLN A 34 11.28 -12.78 -7.56
N GLN A 35 10.08 -12.34 -7.92
CA GLN A 35 9.49 -12.51 -9.24
C GLN A 35 9.59 -11.25 -10.09
N CYS A 36 9.50 -10.09 -9.44
CA CYS A 36 9.62 -8.79 -10.09
C CYS A 36 10.91 -8.10 -9.67
N ILE A 37 11.54 -7.40 -10.61
CA ILE A 37 12.77 -6.65 -10.38
C ILE A 37 12.59 -5.24 -10.96
N ILE A 38 13.12 -4.23 -10.27
CA ILE A 38 13.22 -2.87 -10.79
C ILE A 38 14.69 -2.59 -11.08
N GLU A 39 15.00 -2.30 -12.35
CA GLU A 39 16.36 -1.96 -12.81
C GLU A 39 16.27 -0.76 -13.76
N ASN A 40 17.06 0.29 -13.50
CA ASN A 40 17.13 1.48 -14.35
C ASN A 40 15.74 2.13 -14.60
N GLY A 41 14.91 2.21 -13.57
CA GLY A 41 13.54 2.74 -13.68
C GLY A 41 12.57 1.86 -14.48
N MET A 42 12.91 0.59 -14.73
CA MET A 42 12.02 -0.37 -15.39
C MET A 42 11.63 -1.49 -14.44
N LEU A 43 10.34 -1.64 -14.19
CA LEU A 43 9.77 -2.80 -13.51
C LEU A 43 9.61 -3.94 -14.51
N ARG A 44 10.25 -5.08 -14.24
CA ARG A 44 10.23 -6.28 -15.08
C ARG A 44 9.50 -7.41 -14.38
N PHE A 45 8.51 -7.98 -15.06
CA PHE A 45 7.73 -9.12 -14.56
C PHE A 45 8.39 -10.45 -14.94
N PRO A 46 7.98 -11.57 -14.32
CA PRO A 46 8.43 -12.91 -14.72
C PRO A 46 8.20 -13.19 -16.20
N LYS A 47 9.03 -14.05 -16.78
CA LYS A 47 8.91 -14.49 -18.19
C LYS A 47 7.53 -15.07 -18.54
N SER A 48 6.79 -15.60 -17.57
CA SER A 48 5.42 -16.10 -17.79
C SER A 48 4.43 -15.00 -18.16
N ILE A 49 4.65 -13.77 -17.69
CA ILE A 49 3.85 -12.58 -18.00
C ILE A 49 4.52 -11.76 -19.11
N ASN A 50 5.86 -11.73 -19.13
CA ASN A 50 6.69 -11.05 -20.13
C ASN A 50 6.27 -9.59 -20.38
N MET A 51 6.13 -8.82 -19.31
CA MET A 51 5.72 -7.42 -19.33
C MET A 51 6.79 -6.57 -18.64
N GLU A 52 6.96 -5.35 -19.14
CA GLU A 52 7.84 -4.33 -18.55
C GLU A 52 7.09 -3.00 -18.44
N VAL A 53 7.29 -2.30 -17.33
CA VAL A 53 6.57 -1.06 -17.01
C VAL A 53 7.54 -0.01 -16.48
N ARG A 54 7.53 1.17 -17.11
CA ARG A 54 8.36 2.29 -16.66
C ARG A 54 7.86 2.81 -15.31
N THR A 55 8.82 3.07 -14.42
CA THR A 55 8.59 3.64 -13.11
C THR A 55 9.65 4.69 -12.81
N ARG A 56 9.35 5.59 -11.87
CA ARG A 56 10.31 6.57 -11.33
C ARG A 56 11.12 6.03 -10.17
N LEU A 57 10.84 4.79 -9.75
CA LEU A 57 11.52 4.12 -8.66
C LEU A 57 12.81 3.51 -9.19
N ASP A 58 13.89 3.64 -8.42
CA ASP A 58 15.16 3.01 -8.66
C ASP A 58 15.76 2.66 -7.29
N ASP A 59 16.48 1.54 -7.22
CA ASP A 59 17.12 1.04 -5.98
C ASP A 59 16.22 1.08 -4.73
N VAL A 60 15.02 0.47 -4.83
CA VAL A 60 14.07 0.37 -3.72
C VAL A 60 14.02 -1.05 -3.17
N ASP A 61 13.75 -1.18 -1.87
CA ASP A 61 13.46 -2.47 -1.25
C ASP A 61 12.04 -2.91 -1.62
N LEU A 62 11.93 -3.49 -2.83
CA LEU A 62 10.67 -4.01 -3.36
C LEU A 62 10.15 -5.12 -2.45
N ARG A 63 8.86 -5.06 -2.12
CA ARG A 63 8.15 -6.10 -1.34
C ARG A 63 7.16 -6.85 -2.22
N GLU A 64 6.35 -6.13 -2.97
CA GLU A 64 5.25 -6.72 -3.74
C GLU A 64 4.91 -5.86 -4.96
N VAL A 65 4.43 -6.50 -6.03
CA VAL A 65 3.79 -5.83 -7.16
C VAL A 65 2.42 -6.44 -7.38
N ARG A 66 1.38 -5.61 -7.50
CA ARG A 66 -0.01 -6.05 -7.69
C ARG A 66 -0.56 -5.53 -9.00
N ILE A 67 -1.23 -6.40 -9.75
CA ILE A 67 -2.09 -5.99 -10.86
C ILE A 67 -3.53 -6.06 -10.37
N VAL A 68 -4.16 -4.89 -10.19
CA VAL A 68 -5.48 -4.75 -9.60
C VAL A 68 -6.50 -4.35 -10.68
N PRO A 69 -7.54 -5.16 -10.96
CA PRO A 69 -8.60 -4.78 -11.87
C PRO A 69 -9.43 -3.61 -11.29
N ARG A 70 -9.76 -2.64 -12.14
CA ARG A 70 -10.60 -1.48 -11.81
C ARG A 70 -11.86 -1.39 -12.67
N GLY A 71 -12.17 -2.43 -13.45
CA GLY A 71 -13.31 -2.50 -14.39
C GLY A 71 -13.12 -1.68 -15.68
N THR A 72 -12.38 -0.56 -15.62
CA THR A 72 -11.96 0.23 -16.79
C THR A 72 -10.55 -0.11 -17.28
N GLY A 73 -9.88 -1.04 -16.61
CA GLY A 73 -8.49 -1.42 -16.87
C GLY A 73 -7.83 -1.95 -15.60
N TYR A 74 -6.50 -1.88 -15.58
CA TYR A 74 -5.68 -2.38 -14.48
C TYR A 74 -4.81 -1.28 -13.89
N VAL A 75 -4.60 -1.36 -12.58
CA VAL A 75 -3.61 -0.53 -11.86
C VAL A 75 -2.49 -1.44 -11.40
N ILE A 76 -1.25 -1.02 -11.66
CA ILE A 76 -0.06 -1.66 -11.12
C ILE A 76 0.33 -0.93 -9.85
N GLU A 77 0.20 -1.61 -8.72
CA GLU A 77 0.63 -1.10 -7.41
C GLU A 77 2.02 -1.69 -7.10
N ILE A 78 2.98 -0.82 -6.80
CA ILE A 78 4.34 -1.21 -6.39
C ILE A 78 4.46 -0.93 -4.89
N VAL A 79 4.61 -1.99 -4.10
CA VAL A 79 4.79 -1.93 -2.65
C VAL A 79 6.27 -2.11 -2.35
N TYR A 80 6.86 -1.11 -1.69
CA TYR A 80 8.26 -1.12 -1.31
C TYR A 80 8.44 -0.55 0.08
N GLU A 81 9.48 -1.00 0.76
CA GLU A 81 9.90 -0.45 2.03
C GLU A 81 10.86 0.72 1.80
N LYS A 82 10.73 1.75 2.63
CA LYS A 82 11.58 2.93 2.58
C LYS A 82 11.97 3.30 3.99
N GLU A 83 13.26 3.24 4.28
CA GLU A 83 13.77 3.84 5.50
C GLU A 83 13.59 5.36 5.41
N ILE A 84 12.93 5.91 6.44
CA ILE A 84 12.77 7.34 6.61
C ILE A 84 13.73 7.72 7.71
N SER A 85 14.82 8.42 7.37
CA SER A 85 15.68 9.03 8.37
C SER A 85 14.85 10.02 9.18
N ASP A 86 14.84 9.90 10.51
CA ASP A 86 14.30 10.97 11.35
C ASP A 86 15.21 12.20 11.18
N PRO A 87 14.72 13.32 10.63
CA PRO A 87 15.53 14.53 10.50
C PRO A 87 15.88 15.14 11.87
N ASN A 88 15.26 14.71 12.98
CA ASN A 88 15.44 15.28 14.31
C ASN A 88 16.47 14.53 15.18
N ASN A 89 17.75 14.79 14.95
CA ASN A 89 18.80 14.43 15.92
C ASN A 89 18.95 15.44 17.08
N GLY A 90 17.92 16.24 17.39
CA GLY A 90 18.01 17.31 18.39
C GLY A 90 16.66 17.86 18.87
N ILE A 91 16.71 18.87 19.76
CA ILE A 91 15.51 19.52 20.33
C ILE A 91 14.71 20.19 19.19
N PRO A 92 13.42 19.85 18.99
CA PRO A 92 12.62 20.42 17.92
C PRO A 92 12.41 21.91 18.14
N ARG A 93 12.99 22.73 17.25
CA ARG A 93 12.87 24.21 17.29
C ARG A 93 11.65 24.73 16.52
N ARG A 94 11.13 23.93 15.59
CA ARG A 94 9.96 24.23 14.77
C ARG A 94 8.88 23.22 15.08
N ILE A 95 7.79 23.69 15.67
CA ILE A 95 6.65 22.87 16.10
C ILE A 95 5.45 23.34 15.30
N MET A 96 4.70 22.38 14.77
CA MET A 96 3.45 22.60 14.05
C MET A 96 2.37 21.73 14.69
N GLY A 97 1.29 22.38 15.14
CA GLY A 97 0.06 21.73 15.53
C GLY A 97 -0.92 21.70 14.37
N ILE A 98 -1.60 20.57 14.20
CA ILE A 98 -2.68 20.38 13.24
C ILE A 98 -3.92 19.99 14.05
N ASP A 99 -5.00 20.74 13.88
CA ASP A 99 -6.28 20.49 14.55
C ASP A 99 -7.41 20.38 13.51
N ILE A 100 -8.24 19.35 13.62
CA ILE A 100 -9.39 19.13 12.74
C ILE A 100 -10.62 19.63 13.49
N GLY A 101 -11.35 20.58 12.91
CA GLY A 101 -12.50 21.22 13.54
C GLY A 101 -13.83 20.91 12.86
N VAL A 102 -14.93 21.14 13.58
CA VAL A 102 -16.29 21.01 13.02
C VAL A 102 -16.57 22.12 12.00
N ARG A 103 -16.05 23.33 12.25
CA ARG A 103 -16.24 24.51 11.38
C ARG A 103 -15.11 24.72 10.37
N ASN A 104 -13.94 24.14 10.63
CA ASN A 104 -12.75 24.23 9.78
C ASN A 104 -12.24 22.83 9.51
N ILE A 105 -12.10 22.46 8.24
CA ILE A 105 -11.59 21.14 7.81
C ILE A 105 -10.26 20.87 8.50
N VAL A 106 -9.35 21.86 8.49
CA VAL A 106 -8.08 21.80 9.20
C VAL A 106 -7.68 23.22 9.62
N THR A 107 -7.17 23.32 10.86
CA THR A 107 -6.44 24.46 11.40
C THR A 107 -4.98 24.06 11.59
N ILE A 108 -4.05 24.88 11.11
CA ILE A 108 -2.61 24.66 11.28
C ILE A 108 -2.03 25.86 12.02
N GLY A 109 -1.21 25.61 13.05
CA GLY A 109 -0.50 26.65 13.79
C GLY A 109 0.94 26.24 14.10
N GLY A 110 1.90 27.15 14.00
CA GLY A 110 3.29 26.85 14.33
C GLY A 110 4.18 28.08 14.49
N ASN A 111 5.42 27.86 14.93
CA ASN A 111 6.44 28.89 15.20
C ASN A 111 7.52 28.98 14.10
N ILE A 112 7.14 28.70 12.85
CA ILE A 112 8.06 28.43 11.72
C ILE A 112 8.66 29.72 11.14
N LEU A 113 8.05 30.89 11.38
CA LEU A 113 8.57 32.17 10.90
C LEU A 113 9.76 32.65 11.74
N ASN A 114 10.81 33.10 11.03
CA ASN A 114 12.16 33.45 11.50
C ASN A 114 12.28 34.57 12.57
N ARG A 115 11.20 34.94 13.28
CA ARG A 115 11.20 35.98 14.32
C ARG A 115 10.29 35.65 15.52
N GLY A 116 10.03 34.38 15.82
CA GLY A 116 9.20 34.00 16.97
C GLY A 116 7.72 34.38 16.83
N LEU A 117 7.25 34.63 15.60
CA LEU A 117 5.85 34.90 15.31
C LEU A 117 5.11 33.58 15.08
N LEU A 118 3.96 33.45 15.74
CA LEU A 118 3.01 32.38 15.47
C LEU A 118 2.33 32.66 14.12
N SER A 119 2.41 31.70 13.20
CA SER A 119 1.69 31.74 11.92
C SER A 119 0.66 30.64 11.87
N GLY A 120 -0.56 30.99 11.47
CA GLY A 120 -1.66 30.04 11.32
C GLY A 120 -2.39 30.17 9.99
N ALA A 121 -2.93 29.06 9.51
CA ALA A 121 -3.79 29.00 8.33
C ALA A 121 -5.05 28.18 8.66
N VAL A 122 -6.20 28.60 8.14
CA VAL A 122 -7.50 27.98 8.38
C VAL A 122 -8.14 27.63 7.05
N CYS A 123 -8.48 26.35 6.87
CA CYS A 123 -9.28 25.88 5.73
C CYS A 123 -10.70 25.61 6.22
N SER A 124 -11.69 26.33 5.71
CA SER A 124 -13.09 26.23 6.14
C SER A 124 -13.91 25.33 5.22
N ASN A 125 -14.92 24.66 5.78
CA ASN A 125 -15.97 24.04 4.99
C ASN A 125 -16.85 25.15 4.38
N ARG A 126 -17.10 25.10 3.06
CA ARG A 126 -18.05 26.01 2.43
C ARG A 126 -19.48 25.75 2.89
#